data_AF-A0A9E1LC93-F1
#
_entry.id   AF-A0A9E1LC93-F1
#
_cell.length_a   1.000
_cell.length_b   1.000
_cell.length_c   1.000
_cell.angle_alpha   90.00
_cell.angle_beta   90.00
_cell.angle_gamma   90.00
#
_symmetry.space_group_name_H-M   'P 1'
#
loop_
_entity.id
_entity.type
_entity.pdbx_description
1 polymer ?
#
loop_
_entity_poly.entity_id
_entity_poly.type
_entity_poly.pdbx_seq_one_letter_code
_entity_poly.pdbx_strand_id
1 'polypeptide(L)' 'MKKKINWSKWTRKTHYWVSAVIILPILIVIITGILLQLKKEINWIQPPTIKGQV' A
#
# COMPACT_ATOMS: atom_id res chain seq x y z
N MET A 1 -24.63 -34.70 -7.96
CA MET A 1 -23.22 -34.69 -8.40
C MET A 1 -22.41 -33.68 -7.58
N LYS A 2 -21.44 -34.11 -6.76
CA LYS A 2 -20.51 -33.20 -6.08
C LYS A 2 -19.44 -32.73 -7.08
N LYS A 3 -19.41 -31.45 -7.43
CA LYS A 3 -18.32 -30.85 -8.24
C LYS A 3 -17.03 -30.91 -7.43
N LYS A 4 -16.00 -31.63 -7.93
CA LYS A 4 -14.64 -31.56 -7.38
C LYS A 4 -14.01 -30.23 -7.82
N ILE A 5 -13.67 -29.37 -6.87
CA ILE A 5 -12.92 -28.15 -7.14
C ILE A 5 -11.46 -28.51 -7.42
N ASN A 6 -10.92 -27.98 -8.52
CA ASN A 6 -9.49 -28.08 -8.81
C ASN A 6 -8.76 -26.87 -8.18
N TRP A 7 -8.16 -27.11 -7.02
CA TRP A 7 -7.47 -26.09 -6.23
C TRP A 7 -6.33 -25.40 -6.98
N SER A 8 -5.53 -26.14 -7.74
CA SER A 8 -4.41 -25.56 -8.53
C SER A 8 -4.92 -24.53 -9.54
N LYS A 9 -5.99 -24.85 -10.28
CA LYS A 9 -6.59 -23.93 -11.25
C LYS A 9 -7.22 -22.71 -10.58
N TRP A 10 -7.89 -22.92 -9.43
CA TRP A 10 -8.54 -21.85 -8.69
C TRP A 10 -7.52 -20.87 -8.11
N THR A 11 -6.49 -21.37 -7.41
CA THR A 11 -5.44 -20.55 -6.81
C THR A 11 -4.70 -19.71 -7.85
N ARG A 12 -4.38 -20.26 -9.03
CA ARG A 12 -3.71 -19.49 -10.10
C ARG A 12 -4.56 -18.32 -10.59
N LYS A 13 -5.87 -18.53 -10.77
CA LYS A 13 -6.80 -17.48 -11.21
C LYS A 13 -6.98 -16.42 -10.12
N THR A 14 -7.15 -16.85 -8.88
CA THR A 14 -7.28 -15.95 -7.73
C THR A 14 -6.01 -15.13 -7.55
N HIS A 15 -4.83 -15.74 -7.57
CA HIS A 15 -3.56 -15.04 -7.42
C HIS A 15 -3.36 -13.98 -8.50
N TYR A 16 -3.70 -14.28 -9.76
CA TYR A 16 -3.56 -13.31 -10.87
C TYR A 16 -4.41 -12.04 -10.68
N TRP A 17 -5.68 -12.20 -10.28
CA TRP A 17 -6.56 -11.04 -10.09
C TRP A 17 -6.32 -10.32 -8.77
N VAL A 18 -6.09 -11.08 -7.69
CA VAL A 18 -5.88 -10.51 -6.36
C VAL A 18 -4.56 -9.76 -6.27
N SER A 19 -3.48 -10.26 -6.89
CA SER A 19 -2.19 -9.56 -6.88
C SER A 19 -2.27 -8.21 -7.58
N ALA A 20 -2.99 -8.13 -8.71
CA ALA A 20 -3.22 -6.89 -9.44
C ALA A 20 -4.01 -5.86 -8.63
N VAL A 21 -4.93 -6.30 -7.77
CA VAL A 21 -5.69 -5.40 -6.88
C VAL A 21 -4.85 -4.97 -5.68
N ILE A 22 -4.09 -5.89 -5.08
CA ILE A 22 -3.29 -5.64 -3.86
C ILE A 22 -2.06 -4.77 -4.13
N ILE A 23 -1.49 -4.79 -5.34
CA ILE A 23 -0.31 -3.97 -5.64
C ILE A 23 -0.59 -2.46 -5.54
N LEU A 24 -1.83 -2.03 -5.84
CA LEU A 24 -2.21 -0.63 -5.78
C LEU A 24 -2.15 -0.04 -4.36
N PRO A 25 -2.81 -0.60 -3.33
CA PRO A 25 -2.67 -0.10 -1.96
C PRO A 25 -1.25 -0.25 -1.41
N ILE A 26 -0.51 -1.30 -1.78
CA ILE A 26 0.90 -1.44 -1.40
C ILE A 26 1.73 -0.28 -1.94
N LEU A 27 1.52 0.09 -3.22
CA LEU A 27 2.23 1.20 -3.84
C LEU A 27 1.94 2.52 -3.11
N ILE A 28 0.69 2.78 -2.74
CA ILE A 28 0.30 3.97 -1.98
C ILE A 28 1.04 4.04 -0.64
N VAL A 29 1.07 2.93 0.11
CA VAL A 29 1.78 2.86 1.40
C VAL A 29 3.28 3.09 1.23
N ILE A 30 3.90 2.52 0.20
CA ILE A 30 5.33 2.71 -0.07
C ILE A 30 5.62 4.17 -0.44
N ILE A 31 4.88 4.75 -1.39
CA ILE A 31 5.10 6.12 -1.84
C ILE A 31 4.91 7.11 -0.68
N THR A 32 3.81 6.96 0.08
CA THR A 32 3.55 7.81 1.25
C THR A 32 4.61 7.62 2.34
N GLY A 33 5.04 6.38 2.59
CA GLY A 33 6.11 6.08 3.52
C GLY A 33 7.43 6.78 3.17
N ILE A 34 7.82 6.78 1.89
CA ILE A 34 9.00 7.50 1.39
C ILE A 34 8.83 9.01 1.56
N LEU A 35 7.68 9.58 1.16
CA LEU A 35 7.41 11.01 1.31
C LEU A 35 7.52 11.47 2.77
N LEU A 36 7.03 10.67 3.71
CA LEU A 36 7.10 10.99 5.14
C LEU A 36 8.52 11.00 5.72
N GLN A 37 9.48 10.33 5.08
CA GLN A 37 10.89 10.44 5.47
C GLN A 37 11.42 11.86 5.19
N LEU A 38 10.91 12.52 4.15
CA LEU A 38 11.31 13.87 3.72
C LEU A 38 10.54 15.00 4.42
N LYS A 39 9.70 14.69 5.42
CA LYS A 39 8.81 15.68 6.06
C LYS A 39 9.56 16.89 6.63
N LYS A 40 10.81 16.73 7.08
CA LYS A 40 11.59 17.85 7.64
C LYS A 40 12.26 18.73 6.60
N GLU A 41 12.46 18.20 5.39
CA GLU A 41 13.16 18.90 4.31
C GLU A 41 12.17 19.64 3.39
N ILE A 42 10.91 19.18 3.33
CA ILE A 42 9.90 19.70 2.40
C ILE A 42 8.74 20.32 3.19
N ASN A 43 8.66 21.66 3.18
CA ASN A 43 7.63 22.44 3.89
C ASN A 43 6.18 22.06 3.51
N TRP A 44 5.94 21.62 2.26
CA TRP A 44 4.62 21.13 1.84
C TRP A 44 4.25 19.79 2.48
N ILE A 45 5.24 18.93 2.78
CA ILE A 45 5.01 17.65 3.46
C ILE A 45 4.78 17.88 4.95
N GLN A 46 5.57 18.75 5.59
CA GLN A 46 5.28 19.22 6.94
C GLN A 46 5.70 20.69 7.06
N PRO A 47 4.75 21.60 7.38
CA PRO A 47 5.09 22.99 7.61
C PRO A 47 5.99 23.14 8.85
N PRO A 48 6.73 24.26 8.96
CA PRO A 48 7.64 24.50 10.08
C PRO A 48 6.94 24.28 11.42
N THR A 49 7.54 23.45 12.26
CA THR A 49 6.99 23.14 13.58
C THR A 49 7.04 24.39 14.46
N ILE A 50 5.89 24.81 14.98
CA ILE A 50 5.80 25.85 16.02
C ILE A 50 6.26 25.19 17.33
N LYS A 51 7.34 25.71 17.92
CA LYS A 51 7.72 25.33 19.29
C LYS A 51 6.75 26.00 20.25
N GLY A 52 6.11 25.23 21.12
CA GLY A 52 5.29 25.80 22.19
C GLY A 52 6.13 26.70 23.07
N GLN A 53 5.60 27.89 23.40
CA GLN A 53 6.18 28.76 24.42
C GLN A 53 5.85 28.16 25.78
N VAL A 54 6.89 27.84 26.56
CA VAL A 54 6.77 27.42 27.97
C VAL A 54 7.01 28.63 28.85
#